data_AF-A0A242WBE2-F1
#
_entry.id   AF-A0A242WBE2-F1
#
_cell.length_a   1.000
_cell.length_b   1.000
_cell.length_c   1.000
_cell.angle_alpha   90.00
_cell.angle_beta   90.00
_cell.angle_gamma   90.00
#
_symmetry.space_group_name_H-M   'P 1'
#
loop_
_entity.id
_entity.type
_entity.pdbx_description
1 polymer ?
#
loop_
_entity_poly.entity_id
_entity_poly.type
_entity_poly.pdbx_seq_one_letter_code
_entity_poly.pdbx_strand_id
1 'polypeptide(L)'
;METILHNDPLMAAVISWFLAQFTKVIFKLVKTGEFDFAKFFASGGMPSSHASTVTALATGVGVVEGVESTLFAIAAIFAIIVMYDASGVRLAVSKQAKILNEFFHGRQTEYKKLNELVGHTPYEVVVGALLGIIVGVGYCL
;
A
#
# COMPACT_ATOMS: atom_id res chain seq x y z
N MET A 1 -13.42 -26.53 -13.29
CA MET A 1 -12.02 -26.33 -12.89
C MET A 1 -11.99 -24.93 -12.30
N GLU A 2 -12.03 -24.79 -10.98
CA GLU A 2 -12.03 -23.47 -10.37
C GLU A 2 -10.68 -22.80 -10.63
N THR A 3 -10.72 -21.73 -11.41
CA THR A 3 -9.54 -20.93 -11.69
C THR A 3 -9.30 -19.98 -10.53
N ILE A 4 -8.04 -19.58 -10.31
CA ILE A 4 -7.66 -18.59 -9.29
C ILE A 4 -8.43 -17.26 -9.41
N LEU A 5 -9.00 -16.99 -10.59
CA LEU A 5 -9.84 -15.84 -10.89
C LEU A 5 -11.23 -15.88 -10.21
N HIS A 6 -11.68 -17.04 -9.73
CA HIS A 6 -12.91 -17.17 -8.94
C HIS A 6 -12.68 -16.96 -7.43
N ASN A 7 -11.43 -16.68 -7.01
CA ASN A 7 -11.15 -16.33 -5.62
C ASN A 7 -11.45 -14.84 -5.40
N ASP A 8 -12.67 -14.54 -4.96
CA ASP A 8 -13.13 -13.16 -4.86
C ASP A 8 -12.29 -12.29 -3.90
N PRO A 9 -11.90 -12.76 -2.70
CA PRO A 9 -11.03 -11.98 -1.82
C PRO A 9 -9.67 -11.67 -2.45
N LEU A 10 -9.10 -12.60 -3.21
CA LEU A 10 -7.85 -12.38 -3.95
C LEU A 10 -8.03 -11.36 -5.07
N MET A 11 -9.11 -11.47 -5.85
CA MET A 11 -9.39 -10.55 -6.94
C MET A 11 -9.66 -9.13 -6.43
N ALA A 12 -10.42 -8.99 -5.34
CA ALA A 12 -10.61 -7.71 -4.66
C ALA A 12 -9.27 -7.09 -4.22
N ALA A 13 -8.36 -7.90 -3.67
CA ALA A 13 -7.03 -7.44 -3.26
C ALA A 13 -6.18 -6.97 -4.45
N VAL A 14 -6.19 -7.69 -5.58
CA VAL A 14 -5.46 -7.34 -6.80
C VAL A 14 -6.03 -6.08 -7.45
N ILE A 15 -7.35 -5.96 -7.54
CA ILE A 15 -8.02 -4.77 -8.10
C ILE A 15 -7.74 -3.55 -7.22
N SER A 16 -7.87 -3.70 -5.91
CA SER A 16 -7.56 -2.64 -4.93
C SER A 16 -6.11 -2.17 -5.02
N TRP A 17 -5.17 -3.12 -5.12
CA TRP A 17 -3.76 -2.81 -5.36
C TRP A 17 -3.57 -2.00 -6.64
N PHE A 18 -4.16 -2.46 -7.75
CA PHE A 18 -4.03 -1.80 -9.05
C PHE A 18 -4.60 -0.39 -9.01
N LEU A 19 -5.78 -0.20 -8.42
CA LEU A 19 -6.41 1.11 -8.24
C LEU A 19 -5.52 2.05 -7.42
N ALA A 20 -4.96 1.57 -6.30
CA ALA A 20 -4.07 2.38 -5.49
C ALA A 20 -2.82 2.85 -6.26
N GLN A 21 -2.21 1.96 -7.05
CA GLN A 21 -1.04 2.30 -7.87
C GLN A 21 -1.40 3.23 -9.03
N PHE A 22 -2.55 2.99 -9.69
CA PHE A 22 -3.05 3.84 -10.76
C PHE A 22 -3.32 5.26 -10.26
N THR A 23 -3.96 5.41 -9.10
CA THR A 23 -4.21 6.71 -8.46
C THR A 23 -2.91 7.47 -8.20
N LYS A 24 -1.81 6.81 -7.81
CA LYS A 24 -0.50 7.47 -7.63
C LYS A 24 0.05 8.03 -8.94
N VAL A 25 -0.09 7.29 -10.05
CA VAL A 25 0.35 7.76 -11.38
C VAL A 25 -0.46 8.99 -11.80
N ILE A 26 -1.78 8.95 -11.61
CA ILE A 26 -2.66 10.10 -11.90
C ILE A 26 -2.32 11.32 -11.04
N PHE A 27 -2.13 11.14 -9.72
CA PHE A 27 -1.73 12.26 -8.85
C PHE A 27 -0.41 12.89 -9.27
N LYS A 28 0.57 12.08 -9.70
CA LYS A 28 1.83 12.61 -10.21
C LYS A 28 1.61 13.38 -11.51
N LEU A 29 0.91 12.78 -12.47
CA LEU A 29 0.62 13.41 -13.76
C LEU A 29 -0.06 14.77 -13.59
N VAL A 30 -1.06 14.87 -12.70
CA VAL A 30 -1.76 16.13 -12.42
C VAL A 30 -0.84 17.14 -11.74
N LYS A 31 0.05 16.70 -10.85
CA LYS A 31 0.92 17.60 -10.07
C LYS A 31 2.13 18.10 -10.85
N THR A 32 2.74 17.27 -11.70
CA THR A 32 3.99 17.59 -12.42
C THR A 32 3.79 17.78 -13.91
N GLY A 33 2.65 17.39 -14.48
CA GLY A 33 2.42 17.37 -15.93
C GLY A 33 3.22 16.28 -16.66
N GLU A 34 4.00 15.47 -15.94
CA GLU A 34 4.89 14.47 -16.51
C GLU A 34 4.34 13.07 -16.26
N PHE A 35 4.26 12.29 -17.34
CA PHE A 35 3.89 10.89 -17.26
C PHE A 35 5.13 10.06 -16.96
N ASP A 36 5.17 9.47 -15.77
CA ASP A 36 6.27 8.62 -15.32
C ASP A 36 5.74 7.28 -14.83
N PHE A 37 5.83 6.27 -15.69
CA PHE A 37 5.42 4.90 -15.38
C PHE A 37 6.27 4.27 -14.27
N ALA A 38 7.49 4.73 -14.04
CA ALA A 38 8.35 4.20 -12.98
C ALA A 38 7.73 4.41 -11.58
N LYS A 39 6.86 5.42 -11.44
CA LYS A 39 6.12 5.67 -10.19
C LYS A 39 5.07 4.61 -9.86
N PHE A 40 4.64 3.81 -10.83
CA PHE A 40 3.77 2.66 -10.58
C PHE A 40 4.47 1.62 -9.69
N PHE A 41 5.79 1.50 -9.82
CA PHE A 41 6.63 0.58 -9.03
C PHE A 41 7.37 1.28 -7.88
N ALA A 42 7.20 2.60 -7.73
CA ALA A 42 7.82 3.33 -6.63
C ALA A 42 7.13 3.04 -5.29
N SER A 43 7.96 2.92 -4.25
CA SER A 43 7.51 2.86 -2.87
C SER A 43 7.04 4.25 -2.38
N GLY A 44 6.11 4.28 -1.41
CA GLY A 44 5.55 5.53 -0.86
C GLY A 44 4.42 6.15 -1.70
N GLY A 45 3.95 7.33 -1.26
CA GLY A 45 2.88 8.11 -1.90
C GLY A 45 1.46 7.74 -1.48
N MET A 46 0.49 8.53 -1.96
CA MET A 46 -0.93 8.41 -1.61
C MET A 46 -1.76 7.85 -2.78
N PRO A 47 -2.67 6.89 -2.53
CA PRO A 47 -2.90 6.14 -1.29
C PRO A 47 -1.89 5.00 -1.07
N SER A 48 -1.80 4.46 0.15
CA SER A 48 -0.93 3.31 0.41
C SER A 48 -1.47 2.05 -0.27
N SER A 49 -0.72 1.51 -1.23
CA SER A 49 -1.10 0.28 -1.95
C SER A 49 -1.07 -0.95 -1.03
N HIS A 50 -0.11 -1.05 -0.11
CA HIS A 50 -0.08 -2.16 0.86
C HIS A 50 -1.32 -2.18 1.74
N ALA A 51 -1.70 -1.02 2.30
CA ALA A 51 -2.89 -0.90 3.13
C ALA A 51 -4.16 -1.23 2.32
N SER A 52 -4.27 -0.73 1.10
CA SER A 52 -5.39 -1.00 0.19
C SER A 52 -5.54 -2.48 -0.13
N THR A 53 -4.44 -3.18 -0.41
CA THR A 53 -4.45 -4.61 -0.74
C THR A 53 -4.92 -5.45 0.44
N VAL A 54 -4.30 -5.28 1.62
CA VAL A 54 -4.59 -6.15 2.77
C VAL A 54 -5.96 -5.90 3.38
N THR A 55 -6.45 -4.66 3.32
CA THR A 55 -7.81 -4.34 3.78
C THR A 55 -8.88 -4.81 2.79
N ALA A 56 -8.64 -4.75 1.48
CA ALA A 56 -9.52 -5.37 0.50
C ALA A 56 -9.58 -6.89 0.67
N LEU A 57 -8.44 -7.54 0.93
CA LEU A 57 -8.40 -8.97 1.24
C LEU A 57 -9.20 -9.29 2.50
N ALA A 58 -8.92 -8.62 3.62
CA ALA A 58 -9.62 -8.87 4.88
C ALA A 58 -11.13 -8.60 4.76
N THR A 59 -11.51 -7.54 4.05
CA THR A 59 -12.92 -7.21 3.79
C THR A 59 -13.57 -8.28 2.93
N GLY A 60 -12.94 -8.68 1.82
CA GLY A 60 -13.45 -9.72 0.94
C GLY A 60 -13.62 -11.06 1.65
N VAL A 61 -12.64 -11.47 2.46
CA VAL A 61 -12.76 -12.68 3.31
C VAL A 61 -13.91 -12.53 4.30
N GLY A 62 -14.09 -11.35 4.91
CA GLY A 62 -15.19 -11.11 5.85
C GLY A 62 -16.57 -11.16 5.19
N VAL A 63 -16.67 -10.77 3.91
CA VAL A 63 -17.92 -10.85 3.14
C VAL A 63 -18.20 -12.28 2.68
N VAL A 64 -17.20 -12.98 2.13
CA VAL A 64 -17.36 -14.32 1.53
C VAL A 64 -17.45 -15.42 2.58
N GLU A 65 -16.55 -15.40 3.57
CA GLU A 65 -16.42 -16.46 4.59
C GLU A 65 -17.11 -16.08 5.92
N GLY A 66 -17.52 -14.82 6.07
CA GLY A 66 -18.10 -14.27 7.30
C GLY A 66 -17.05 -13.77 8.30
N VAL A 67 -17.43 -12.74 9.05
CA VAL A 67 -16.55 -12.10 10.06
C VAL A 67 -16.27 -12.96 11.29
N GLU A 68 -17.04 -14.04 11.49
CA GLU A 68 -16.81 -15.01 12.57
C GLU A 68 -15.82 -16.11 12.17
N SER A 69 -15.41 -16.16 10.89
CA SER A 69 -14.52 -17.20 10.38
C SER A 69 -13.08 -17.02 10.87
N THR A 70 -12.39 -18.14 11.07
CA THR A 70 -10.94 -18.16 11.35
C THR A 70 -10.15 -17.49 10.23
N LEU A 71 -10.61 -17.59 8.98
CA LEU A 71 -9.96 -16.95 7.82
C LEU A 71 -10.01 -15.43 7.93
N PHE A 72 -11.17 -14.87 8.31
CA PHE A 72 -11.29 -13.43 8.54
C PHE A 72 -10.39 -12.98 9.69
N ALA A 73 -10.34 -13.72 10.81
CA ALA A 73 -9.46 -13.38 11.93
C ALA A 73 -7.99 -13.31 11.51
N ILE A 74 -7.51 -14.29 10.72
CA ILE A 74 -6.15 -14.31 10.18
C ILE A 74 -5.92 -13.11 9.25
N ALA A 75 -6.83 -12.86 8.30
CA ALA A 75 -6.71 -11.79 7.33
C ALA A 75 -6.74 -10.40 8.00
N ALA A 76 -7.57 -10.21 9.02
CA ALA A 76 -7.68 -8.96 9.77
C ALA A 76 -6.41 -8.67 10.58
N ILE A 77 -5.87 -9.65 11.32
CA ILE A 77 -4.60 -9.50 12.04
C ILE A 77 -3.46 -9.25 11.06
N PHE A 78 -3.41 -9.97 9.94
CA PHE A 78 -2.42 -9.73 8.89
C PHE A 78 -2.51 -8.28 8.35
N ALA A 79 -3.71 -7.78 8.08
CA ALA A 79 -3.91 -6.42 7.62
C ALA A 79 -3.41 -5.38 8.63
N ILE A 80 -3.70 -5.57 9.93
CA ILE A 80 -3.23 -4.68 11.00
C ILE A 80 -1.70 -4.65 11.05
N ILE A 81 -1.04 -5.82 11.03
CA ILE A 81 0.43 -5.91 11.09
C ILE A 81 1.07 -5.20 9.89
N VAL A 82 0.55 -5.44 8.68
CA VAL A 82 1.09 -4.81 7.45
C VAL A 82 0.89 -3.30 7.47
N MET A 83 -0.27 -2.80 7.92
CA MET A 83 -0.52 -1.36 8.06
C MET A 83 0.39 -0.71 9.10
N TYR A 84 0.66 -1.41 10.22
CA TYR A 84 1.58 -0.93 11.25
C TYR A 84 3.03 -0.88 10.75
N ASP A 85 3.50 -1.92 10.04
CA ASP A 85 4.85 -1.93 9.44
C ASP A 85 5.03 -0.79 8.42
N ALA A 86 4.02 -0.57 7.57
CA ALA A 86 4.04 0.45 6.53
C ALA A 86 4.13 1.88 7.08
N SER A 87 3.45 2.17 8.19
CA SER A 87 3.39 3.52 8.81
C SER A 87 4.39 3.75 9.94
N GLY A 88 4.78 2.71 10.66
CA GLY A 88 5.70 2.78 11.79
C GLY A 88 7.15 2.55 11.36
N VAL A 89 7.48 1.28 11.09
CA VAL A 89 8.86 0.83 10.87
C VAL A 89 9.44 1.44 9.59
N ARG A 90 8.74 1.33 8.46
CA ARG A 90 9.24 1.84 7.17
C ARG A 90 9.34 3.37 7.13
N LEU A 91 8.47 4.06 7.87
CA LEU A 91 8.55 5.52 8.00
C LEU A 91 9.77 5.94 8.83
N ALA A 92 10.10 5.19 9.88
CA ALA A 92 11.33 5.43 10.65
C ALA A 92 12.59 5.24 9.78
N VAL A 93 12.62 4.18 8.95
CA VAL A 93 13.71 3.95 7.99
C VAL A 93 13.81 5.12 6.99
N SER A 94 12.68 5.63 6.50
CA SER A 94 12.63 6.78 5.59
C SER A 94 13.23 8.05 6.23
N LYS A 95 12.91 8.30 7.50
CA LYS A 95 13.49 9.42 8.27
C LYS A 95 15.00 9.25 8.47
N GLN A 96 15.46 8.04 8.78
CA GLN A 96 16.89 7.73 8.93
C GLN A 96 17.63 7.91 7.61
N ALA A 97 17.06 7.44 6.49
CA ALA A 97 17.62 7.62 5.15
C ALA A 97 17.83 9.09 4.83
N LYS A 98 16.83 9.94 5.12
CA LYS A 98 16.93 11.39 4.94
C LYS A 98 18.04 12.01 5.78
N ILE A 99 18.08 11.70 7.08
CA ILE A 99 19.13 12.21 7.99
C ILE A 99 20.52 11.81 7.49
N LEU A 100 20.68 10.57 7.00
CA LEU A 100 21.97 10.08 6.53
C LEU A 100 22.38 10.73 5.19
N ASN A 101 21.43 10.89 4.27
CA ASN A 101 21.66 11.60 3.01
C ASN A 101 22.09 13.05 3.27
N GLU A 102 21.39 13.76 4.16
CA GLU A 102 21.75 15.13 4.58
C GLU A 102 23.11 15.17 5.29
N PHE A 103 23.43 14.17 6.11
CA PHE A 103 24.71 14.08 6.80
C PHE A 103 25.89 13.97 5.83
N PHE A 104 25.80 13.14 4.80
CA PHE A 104 26.89 12.98 3.83
C PHE A 104 26.92 14.08 2.77
N HIS A 105 25.81 14.79 2.55
CA HIS A 105 25.74 15.90 1.61
C HIS A 105 26.80 16.97 1.92
N GLY A 106 27.66 17.27 0.95
CA GLY A 106 28.76 18.23 1.10
C GLY A 106 29.95 17.74 1.94
N ARG A 107 29.86 16.57 2.59
CA ARG A 107 30.96 15.95 3.35
C ARG A 107 31.69 14.86 2.57
N GLN A 108 30.97 14.12 1.73
CA GLN A 108 31.53 13.10 0.85
C GLN A 108 31.01 13.30 -0.57
N THR A 109 31.91 13.17 -1.54
CA THR A 109 31.60 13.27 -2.97
C THR A 109 31.03 11.96 -3.54
N GLU A 110 31.40 10.82 -2.96
CA GLU A 110 30.92 9.50 -3.38
C GLU A 110 30.23 8.78 -2.21
N TYR A 111 28.90 8.91 -2.16
CA TYR A 111 28.06 8.06 -1.30
C TYR A 111 26.76 7.67 -2.03
N LYS A 112 26.25 6.47 -1.73
CA LYS A 112 24.99 5.99 -2.29
C LYS A 112 23.83 6.68 -1.57
N LYS A 113 23.05 7.50 -2.29
CA LYS A 113 21.80 8.07 -1.75
C LYS A 113 20.83 6.96 -1.40
N LEU A 114 20.35 6.97 -0.16
CA LEU A 114 19.31 6.08 0.31
C LEU A 114 17.94 6.55 -0.19
N ASN A 115 17.03 5.60 -0.43
CA ASN A 115 15.66 5.94 -0.78
C ASN A 115 14.92 6.49 0.45
N GLU A 116 14.40 7.71 0.34
CA GLU A 116 13.65 8.39 1.41
C GLU A 116 12.15 8.09 1.36
N LEU A 117 11.67 7.41 0.32
CA LEU A 117 10.26 7.10 0.09
C LEU A 117 9.98 5.62 0.29
N VAL A 118 10.30 5.07 1.47
CA VAL A 118 10.11 3.62 1.76
C VAL A 118 8.82 3.35 2.52
N GLY A 119 8.49 4.23 3.48
CA GLY A 119 7.29 4.15 4.30
C GLY A 119 6.15 5.04 3.82
N HIS A 120 5.03 4.94 4.52
CA HIS A 120 3.86 5.78 4.33
C HIS A 120 3.59 6.60 5.59
N THR A 121 2.98 7.77 5.41
CA THR A 121 2.40 8.48 6.57
C THR A 121 1.17 7.72 7.08
N PRO A 122 0.80 7.86 8.38
CA PRO A 122 -0.43 7.26 8.90
C PRO A 122 -1.66 7.65 8.08
N TYR A 123 -1.72 8.88 7.58
CA TYR A 123 -2.80 9.35 6.72
C TYR A 123 -2.87 8.59 5.38
N GLU A 124 -1.74 8.38 4.69
CA GLU A 124 -1.70 7.58 3.46
C GLU A 124 -2.15 6.13 3.68
N VAL A 125 -1.85 5.55 4.85
CA VAL A 125 -2.31 4.21 5.25
C VAL A 125 -3.82 4.20 5.47
N VAL A 126 -4.38 5.19 6.16
CA VAL A 126 -5.84 5.30 6.37
C VAL A 126 -6.59 5.45 5.05
N VAL A 127 -6.12 6.32 4.14
CA VAL A 127 -6.75 6.49 2.81
C VAL A 127 -6.64 5.19 2.00
N GLY A 128 -5.51 4.49 2.06
CA GLY A 128 -5.37 3.17 1.45
C GLY A 128 -6.33 2.14 2.04
N ALA A 129 -6.45 2.09 3.37
CA ALA A 129 -7.37 1.18 4.05
C ALA A 129 -8.83 1.41 3.64
N LEU A 130 -9.27 2.68 3.55
CA LEU A 130 -10.61 3.02 3.09
C LEU A 130 -10.84 2.59 1.64
N LEU A 131 -9.88 2.84 0.76
CA LEU A 131 -9.95 2.37 -0.64
C LEU A 131 -10.11 0.85 -0.69
N GLY A 132 -9.31 0.11 0.10
CA GLY A 132 -9.39 -1.33 0.15
C GLY A 132 -10.73 -1.86 0.67
N ILE A 133 -11.27 -1.27 1.73
CA ILE A 133 -12.60 -1.62 2.25
C ILE A 133 -13.68 -1.38 1.18
N ILE A 134 -13.67 -0.22 0.51
CA ILE A 134 -14.65 0.09 -0.54
C ILE A 134 -14.58 -0.92 -1.69
N VAL A 135 -13.38 -1.26 -2.14
CA VAL A 135 -13.19 -2.24 -3.21
C VAL A 135 -13.60 -3.64 -2.77
N GLY A 136 -13.22 -4.05 -1.56
CA GLY A 136 -13.57 -5.36 -1.02
C GLY A 136 -15.07 -5.55 -0.86
N VAL A 137 -15.77 -4.56 -0.30
CA VAL A 137 -17.23 -4.57 -0.21
C VAL A 137 -17.86 -4.56 -1.60
N GLY A 138 -17.42 -3.66 -2.49
CA GLY A 138 -18.05 -3.50 -3.80
C GLY A 138 -17.79 -4.66 -4.78
N TYR A 139 -16.72 -5.43 -4.60
CA TYR A 139 -16.39 -6.58 -5.45
C TYR A 139 -16.97 -7.89 -4.90
N CYS A 140 -17.01 -8.07 -3.58
CA CYS A 140 -17.41 -9.34 -2.95
C CYS A 140 -18.87 -9.39 -2.50
N LEU A 141 -19.60 -8.27 -2.47
CA LEU A 141 -21.06 -8.24 -2.30
C LEU A 141 -21.78 -8.71 -3.57
#